data_AF-A0A847A4L2-F1
#
_entry.id   AF-A0A847A4L2-F1
#
_cell.length_a   1.000
_cell.length_b   1.000
_cell.length_c   1.000
_cell.angle_alpha   90.00
_cell.angle_beta   90.00
_cell.angle_gamma   90.00
#
_symmetry.space_group_name_H-M   'P 1'
#
loop_
_entity.id
_entity.type
_entity.pdbx_description
1 polymer ?
#
loop_
_entity_poly.entity_id
_entity_poly.type
_entity_poly.pdbx_seq_one_letter_code
_entity_poly.pdbx_strand_id
1 'polypeptide(L)'
;MARHTNNAGFRELKSLDEFDFDFNRSVKKKAVFELAAGDFVRKGRDAILVGPPGVGKSHLVQSIGRELIRAGYTVYYRSIFDCVRDFLHDEAFEGHDKIMNRYLKPDLLILDDMGMKHLPKRSGEFLFEIIMRRHELRSTMMTSNRPLEDWGKLIGDVPSATA
;
A
#
# COMPACT_ATOMS: atom_id res chain seq x y z
N MET A 1 11.38 -17.52 6.27
CA MET A 1 10.60 -16.47 6.96
C MET A 1 11.35 -15.15 7.05
N ALA A 2 12.45 -15.02 7.81
CA ALA A 2 13.18 -13.75 7.98
C ALA A 2 13.57 -13.04 6.67
N ARG A 3 14.03 -13.78 5.65
CA ARG A 3 14.35 -13.21 4.32
C ARG A 3 13.15 -12.54 3.63
N HIS A 4 11.96 -13.13 3.71
CA HIS A 4 10.77 -12.58 3.08
C HIS A 4 10.28 -11.33 3.81
N THR A 5 10.36 -11.33 5.14
CA THR A 5 10.06 -10.15 5.97
C THR A 5 11.02 -8.99 5.72
N ASN A 6 12.33 -9.27 5.61
CA ASN A 6 13.31 -8.23 5.30
C ASN A 6 13.10 -7.65 3.89
N ASN A 7 12.81 -8.51 2.91
CA ASN A 7 12.53 -8.08 1.53
C ASN A 7 11.24 -7.26 1.41
N ALA A 8 10.31 -7.42 2.35
CA ALA A 8 9.07 -6.64 2.35
C ALA A 8 9.28 -5.16 2.66
N GLY A 9 10.38 -4.79 3.32
CA GLY A 9 10.71 -3.38 3.57
C GLY A 9 9.80 -2.68 4.58
N PHE A 10 9.15 -3.42 5.49
CA PHE A 10 8.34 -2.84 6.57
C PHE A 10 9.16 -1.82 7.39
N ARG A 11 8.53 -0.72 7.77
CA ARG A 11 9.11 0.29 8.69
C ARG A 11 9.21 -0.25 10.11
N GLU A 12 8.19 -0.97 10.54
CA GLU A 12 8.09 -1.54 11.88
C GLU A 12 7.61 -2.99 11.81
N LEU A 13 8.21 -3.88 12.59
CA LEU A 13 7.85 -5.30 12.64
C LEU A 13 6.71 -5.58 13.62
N LYS A 14 5.63 -4.80 13.55
CA LYS A 14 4.46 -4.96 14.41
C LYS A 14 3.56 -6.11 13.99
N SER A 15 2.77 -6.59 14.93
CA SER A 15 1.88 -7.74 14.83
C SER A 15 0.42 -7.37 15.05
N LEU A 16 -0.49 -8.25 14.63
CA LEU A 16 -1.92 -8.04 14.89
C LEU A 16 -2.29 -8.20 16.37
N ASP A 17 -1.55 -9.01 17.12
CA ASP A 17 -1.75 -9.19 18.57
C ASP A 17 -1.33 -7.97 19.39
N GLU A 18 -0.40 -7.15 18.89
CA GLU A 18 -0.03 -5.86 19.50
C GLU A 18 -1.01 -4.72 19.19
N PHE A 19 -2.01 -4.93 18.32
CA PHE A 19 -2.98 -3.88 18.00
C PHE A 19 -4.11 -3.85 19.04
N ASP A 20 -4.24 -2.74 19.76
CA ASP A 20 -5.35 -2.50 20.67
C ASP A 20 -6.62 -2.10 19.89
N PHE A 21 -7.53 -3.06 19.71
CA PHE A 21 -8.82 -2.83 19.06
C PHE A 21 -9.81 -2.04 19.93
N ASP A 22 -9.60 -1.97 21.25
CA ASP A 22 -10.45 -1.19 22.15
C ASP A 22 -10.11 0.30 22.09
N PHE A 23 -8.86 0.64 21.76
CA PHE A 23 -8.44 2.02 21.47
C PHE A 23 -9.19 2.63 20.29
N ASN A 24 -9.43 1.86 19.22
CA ASN A 24 -10.17 2.33 18.06
C ASN A 24 -11.30 1.37 17.64
N ARG A 25 -12.45 1.52 18.28
CA ARG A 25 -13.65 0.71 18.03
C ARG A 25 -14.25 0.87 16.62
N SER A 26 -13.84 1.89 15.86
CA SER A 26 -14.28 2.02 14.47
C SER A 26 -13.63 0.98 13.55
N VAL A 27 -12.46 0.45 13.95
CA VAL A 27 -11.78 -0.64 13.24
C VAL A 27 -12.50 -1.94 13.55
N LYS A 28 -13.17 -2.50 12.54
CA LYS A 28 -13.87 -3.77 12.66
C LYS A 28 -12.85 -4.91 12.73
N LYS A 29 -12.59 -5.42 13.94
CA LYS A 29 -11.66 -6.56 14.18
C LYS A 29 -11.87 -7.70 13.17
N LYS A 30 -13.12 -8.12 12.96
CA LYS A 30 -13.47 -9.16 11.98
C LYS A 30 -12.90 -8.90 10.57
N ALA A 31 -13.09 -7.69 10.05
CA ALA A 31 -12.60 -7.31 8.72
C ALA A 31 -11.07 -7.32 8.63
N VAL A 32 -10.37 -6.92 9.70
CA VAL A 32 -8.89 -6.98 9.76
C VAL A 32 -8.42 -8.43 9.68
N PHE A 33 -9.03 -9.34 10.42
CA PHE A 33 -8.67 -10.77 10.37
C PHE A 33 -9.05 -11.43 9.04
N GLU A 34 -10.15 -11.00 8.40
CA GLU A 34 -10.51 -11.44 7.05
C GLU A 34 -9.45 -11.02 6.01
N LEU A 35 -8.93 -9.78 6.11
CA LEU A 35 -7.81 -9.33 5.27
C LEU A 35 -6.53 -10.14 5.56
N ALA A 36 -6.22 -10.39 6.84
CA ALA A 36 -5.07 -11.19 7.24
C ALA A 36 -5.14 -12.65 6.75
N ALA A 37 -6.35 -13.18 6.55
CA ALA A 37 -6.54 -14.52 5.96
C ALA A 37 -6.23 -14.58 4.45
N GLY A 38 -6.05 -13.44 3.78
CA GLY A 38 -5.50 -13.37 2.41
C GLY A 38 -6.43 -13.73 1.27
N ASP A 39 -7.74 -13.89 1.52
CA ASP A 39 -8.72 -14.18 0.47
C ASP A 39 -8.75 -13.09 -0.62
N PHE A 40 -8.60 -11.82 -0.23
CA PHE A 40 -8.56 -10.70 -1.16
C PHE A 40 -7.32 -10.77 -2.08
N VAL A 41 -6.15 -11.17 -1.55
CA VAL A 41 -4.92 -11.37 -2.33
C VAL A 41 -5.11 -12.49 -3.35
N ARG A 42 -5.70 -13.61 -2.93
CA ARG A 42 -5.98 -14.75 -3.81
C ARG A 42 -6.91 -14.39 -4.96
N LYS A 43 -7.84 -13.46 -4.73
CA LYS A 43 -8.83 -12.99 -5.71
C LYS A 43 -8.36 -11.79 -6.53
N GLY A 44 -7.12 -11.30 -6.35
CA GLY A 44 -6.62 -10.11 -7.03
C GLY A 44 -7.42 -8.84 -6.71
N ARG A 45 -8.01 -8.76 -5.51
CA ARG A 45 -8.81 -7.61 -5.07
C ARG A 45 -7.93 -6.62 -4.31
N ASP A 46 -8.26 -5.33 -4.40
CA ASP A 46 -7.56 -4.30 -3.65
C ASP A 46 -8.25 -4.01 -2.31
N ALA A 47 -7.49 -3.40 -1.39
CA ALA A 47 -7.99 -2.99 -0.09
C ALA A 47 -7.52 -1.58 0.25
N ILE A 48 -8.38 -0.78 0.89
CA ILE A 48 -8.01 0.55 1.37
C ILE A 48 -8.45 0.77 2.81
N LEU A 49 -7.55 1.30 3.62
CA LEU A 49 -7.84 1.78 4.96
C LEU A 49 -7.86 3.31 4.94
N VAL A 50 -9.03 3.89 5.18
CA VAL A 50 -9.22 5.34 5.22
C VAL A 50 -9.59 5.77 6.63
N GLY A 51 -8.97 6.84 7.12
CA GLY A 51 -9.29 7.42 8.41
C GLY A 51 -8.28 8.47 8.85
N PRO A 52 -8.53 9.22 9.93
CA PRO A 52 -7.64 10.29 10.37
C PRO A 52 -6.24 9.76 10.77
N PRO A 53 -5.22 10.63 10.85
CA PRO A 53 -3.90 10.23 11.32
C PRO A 53 -3.95 9.72 12.76
N GLY A 54 -3.02 8.83 13.12
CA GLY A 54 -2.91 8.28 14.48
C GLY A 54 -3.86 7.12 14.83
N VAL A 55 -4.75 6.72 13.93
CA VAL A 55 -5.72 5.62 14.17
C VAL A 55 -5.19 4.20 13.93
N GLY A 56 -3.88 4.06 13.66
CA GLY A 56 -3.21 2.77 13.53
C GLY A 56 -3.27 2.10 12.14
N LYS A 57 -3.63 2.83 11.07
CA LYS A 57 -3.68 2.27 9.69
C LYS A 57 -2.35 1.63 9.26
N SER A 58 -1.23 2.33 9.45
CA SER A 58 0.12 1.85 9.09
C SER A 58 0.53 0.61 9.89
N HIS A 59 0.10 0.51 11.16
CA HIS A 59 0.29 -0.69 11.97
C HIS A 59 -0.48 -1.86 11.36
N LEU A 60 -1.78 -1.65 11.09
CA LEU A 60 -2.67 -2.69 10.58
C LEU A 60 -2.20 -3.25 9.23
N VAL A 61 -1.86 -2.40 8.25
CA VAL A 61 -1.44 -2.89 6.92
C VAL A 61 -0.11 -3.67 6.98
N GLN A 62 0.85 -3.23 7.79
CA GLN A 62 2.12 -3.95 7.97
C GLN A 62 1.91 -5.28 8.70
N SER A 63 1.04 -5.31 9.70
CA SER A 63 0.71 -6.53 10.45
C SER A 63 -0.04 -7.54 9.58
N ILE A 64 -1.01 -7.09 8.78
CA ILE A 64 -1.67 -7.92 7.75
C ILE A 64 -0.63 -8.45 6.77
N GLY A 65 0.24 -7.59 6.24
CA GLY A 65 1.33 -8.00 5.36
C GLY A 65 2.22 -9.07 5.97
N ARG A 66 2.52 -8.97 7.27
CA ARG A 66 3.32 -9.96 8.00
C ARG A 66 2.62 -11.32 8.08
N GLU A 67 1.32 -11.36 8.35
CA GLU A 67 0.55 -12.60 8.33
C GLU A 67 0.47 -13.22 6.93
N LEU A 68 0.38 -12.39 5.88
CA LEU A 68 0.40 -12.88 4.50
C LEU A 68 1.76 -13.45 4.10
N ILE A 69 2.86 -12.87 4.57
CA ILE A 69 4.20 -13.47 4.40
C ILE A 69 4.26 -14.85 5.08
N ARG A 70 3.69 -14.99 6.28
CA ARG A 70 3.61 -16.28 6.99
C ARG A 70 2.76 -17.30 6.22
N ALA A 71 1.72 -16.84 5.54
CA ALA A 71 0.89 -17.65 4.64
C ALA A 71 1.53 -17.95 3.27
N GLY A 72 2.77 -17.48 3.02
CA GLY A 72 3.54 -17.80 1.82
C GLY A 72 3.47 -16.76 0.68
N TYR A 73 2.77 -15.64 0.89
CA TYR A 73 2.71 -14.56 -0.10
C TYR A 73 3.98 -13.71 -0.12
N THR A 74 4.33 -13.21 -1.30
CA THR A 74 5.33 -12.15 -1.44
C THR A 74 4.67 -10.78 -1.20
N VAL A 75 5.24 -10.01 -0.28
CA VAL A 75 4.72 -8.69 0.11
C VAL A 75 5.81 -7.66 -0.08
N TYR A 76 5.45 -6.48 -0.57
CA TYR A 76 6.34 -5.31 -0.62
C TYR A 76 5.63 -4.08 -0.08
N TYR A 77 6.25 -3.41 0.88
CA TYR A 77 5.76 -2.21 1.54
C TYR A 77 6.60 -1.01 1.13
N ARG A 78 5.93 0.08 0.77
CA ARG A 78 6.53 1.42 0.68
C ARG A 78 5.54 2.45 1.16
N SER A 79 6.03 3.54 1.73
CA SER A 79 5.20 4.75 1.77
C SER A 79 5.08 5.33 0.38
N ILE A 80 3.99 6.07 0.12
CA ILE A 80 3.81 6.75 -1.16
C ILE A 80 4.95 7.73 -1.44
N PHE A 81 5.51 8.40 -0.42
CA PHE A 81 6.65 9.30 -0.59
C PHE A 81 7.92 8.56 -1.01
N ASP A 82 8.19 7.41 -0.42
CA ASP A 82 9.35 6.59 -0.78
C ASP A 82 9.16 5.95 -2.16
N CYS A 83 7.92 5.57 -2.49
CA CYS A 83 7.56 5.12 -3.84
C CYS A 83 7.89 6.18 -4.89
N VAL A 84 7.36 7.39 -4.74
CA VAL A 84 7.65 8.49 -5.66
C VAL A 84 9.15 8.79 -5.73
N ARG A 85 9.84 8.80 -4.58
CA ARG A 85 11.30 9.05 -4.56
C ARG A 85 12.05 8.01 -5.38
N ASP A 86 11.68 6.74 -5.28
CA ASP A 86 12.32 5.67 -6.05
C ASP A 86 12.22 5.91 -7.56
N PHE A 87 11.05 6.35 -8.05
CA PHE A 87 10.84 6.63 -9.47
C PHE A 87 11.52 7.92 -9.94
N LEU A 88 11.50 8.98 -9.13
CA LEU A 88 12.17 10.24 -9.46
C LEU A 88 13.69 10.08 -9.52
N HIS A 89 14.28 9.26 -8.65
CA HIS A 89 15.71 8.97 -8.72
C HIS A 89 16.06 8.19 -9.99
N ASP A 90 15.19 7.30 -10.45
CA ASP A 90 15.49 6.37 -11.54
C ASP A 90 15.24 6.95 -12.95
N GLU A 91 14.36 7.95 -13.10
CA GLU A 91 14.27 8.75 -14.34
C GLU A 91 15.62 9.37 -14.72
N ALA A 92 16.51 9.61 -13.75
CA ALA A 92 17.85 10.12 -14.00
C ALA A 92 18.84 9.07 -14.55
N PHE A 93 18.49 7.77 -14.55
CA PHE A 93 19.42 6.66 -14.84
C PHE A 93 18.88 5.59 -15.82
N GLU A 94 17.81 5.87 -16.58
CA GLU A 94 17.24 4.98 -17.62
C GLU A 94 16.77 3.59 -17.11
N GLY A 95 16.53 3.44 -15.80
CA GLY A 95 16.24 2.16 -15.14
C GLY A 95 14.76 1.77 -14.99
N HIS A 96 13.84 2.52 -15.61
CA HIS A 96 12.41 2.57 -15.23
C HIS A 96 11.73 1.20 -15.11
N ASP A 97 12.03 0.28 -16.04
CA ASP A 97 11.46 -1.08 -16.01
C ASP A 97 11.90 -1.89 -14.79
N LYS A 98 13.13 -1.70 -14.32
CA LYS A 98 13.66 -2.41 -13.17
C LYS A 98 12.99 -1.95 -11.89
N ILE A 99 12.79 -0.65 -11.72
CA ILE A 99 12.07 -0.13 -10.54
C ILE A 99 10.60 -0.52 -10.60
N MET A 100 9.94 -0.35 -11.75
CA MET A 100 8.53 -0.73 -11.94
C MET A 100 8.30 -2.21 -11.62
N ASN A 101 9.18 -3.10 -12.10
CA ASN A 101 9.11 -4.52 -11.78
C ASN A 101 9.16 -4.83 -10.27
N ARG A 102 9.81 -3.99 -9.45
CA ARG A 102 9.82 -4.15 -7.99
C ARG A 102 8.43 -3.94 -7.39
N TYR A 103 7.64 -3.03 -7.96
CA TYR A 103 6.27 -2.73 -7.54
C TYR A 103 5.24 -3.70 -8.14
N LEU A 104 5.48 -4.25 -9.33
CA LEU A 104 4.53 -5.14 -10.01
C LEU A 104 4.68 -6.63 -9.64
N LYS A 105 5.87 -7.07 -9.22
CA LYS A 105 6.16 -8.49 -8.94
C LYS A 105 5.54 -9.09 -7.66
N PRO A 106 5.41 -8.37 -6.54
CA PRO A 106 4.87 -8.92 -5.30
C PRO A 106 3.39 -9.28 -5.42
N ASP A 107 2.96 -10.36 -4.76
CA ASP A 107 1.55 -10.78 -4.67
C ASP A 107 0.71 -9.68 -4.02
N LEU A 108 1.26 -9.05 -2.97
CA LEU A 108 0.70 -7.85 -2.34
C LEU A 108 1.69 -6.68 -2.37
N LEU A 109 1.26 -5.57 -2.92
CA LEU A 109 1.91 -4.26 -2.75
C LEU A 109 1.16 -3.47 -1.68
N ILE A 110 1.88 -2.91 -0.71
CA ILE A 110 1.34 -1.99 0.29
C ILE A 110 1.89 -0.59 0.03
N LEU A 111 0.99 0.37 -0.24
CA LEU A 111 1.30 1.80 -0.39
C LEU A 111 0.71 2.60 0.78
N ASP A 112 1.57 3.08 1.65
CA ASP A 112 1.17 3.69 2.93
C ASP A 112 1.26 5.23 2.91
N ASP A 113 0.52 5.88 3.82
CA ASP A 113 0.53 7.32 4.12
C ASP A 113 -0.02 8.27 3.03
N MET A 114 -1.04 7.86 2.25
CA MET A 114 -1.68 8.81 1.32
C MET A 114 -2.30 10.01 2.04
N GLY A 115 -2.14 11.20 1.46
CA GLY A 115 -2.80 12.42 1.92
C GLY A 115 -2.19 13.12 3.14
N MET A 116 -0.97 12.74 3.56
CA MET A 116 -0.24 13.42 4.66
C MET A 116 0.46 14.71 4.23
N LYS A 117 0.97 14.78 3.00
CA LYS A 117 1.66 15.94 2.42
C LYS A 117 1.39 16.00 0.92
N HIS A 118 1.64 17.14 0.30
CA HIS A 118 1.66 17.26 -1.15
C HIS A 118 2.77 16.39 -1.74
N LEU A 119 2.41 15.65 -2.78
CA LEU A 119 3.38 14.87 -3.55
C LEU A 119 4.10 15.80 -4.55
N PRO A 120 5.35 15.46 -4.92
CA PRO A 120 6.03 16.11 -6.05
C PRO A 120 5.19 16.12 -7.33
N LYS A 121 5.49 17.03 -8.26
CA LYS A 121 4.89 16.99 -9.61
C LYS A 121 5.18 15.64 -10.28
N ARG A 122 4.28 15.16 -11.15
CA ARG A 122 4.33 13.85 -11.85
C ARG A 122 4.21 12.60 -10.97
N SER A 123 4.11 12.74 -9.65
CA SER A 123 3.88 11.60 -8.74
C SER A 123 2.63 10.80 -9.10
N GLY A 124 1.61 11.48 -9.59
CA GLY A 124 0.37 10.83 -9.98
C GLY A 124 0.49 9.87 -11.14
N GLU A 125 1.36 10.15 -12.11
CA GLU A 125 1.62 9.28 -13.25
C GLU A 125 2.17 7.93 -12.79
N PHE A 126 3.19 7.94 -11.91
CA PHE A 126 3.78 6.72 -11.38
C PHE A 126 2.79 5.89 -10.56
N LEU A 127 2.04 6.54 -9.67
CA LEU A 127 1.05 5.85 -8.84
C LEU A 127 -0.08 5.26 -9.70
N PHE A 128 -0.55 6.02 -10.69
CA PHE A 128 -1.57 5.56 -11.63
C PHE A 128 -1.07 4.35 -12.43
N GLU A 129 0.14 4.40 -12.98
CA GLU A 129 0.69 3.27 -13.73
C GLU A 129 0.79 2.00 -12.87
N ILE A 130 1.31 2.11 -11.64
CA ILE A 130 1.40 0.98 -10.72
C ILE A 130 0.03 0.38 -10.44
N ILE A 131 -0.96 1.22 -10.10
CA ILE A 131 -2.32 0.76 -9.77
C ILE A 131 -2.96 0.09 -11.00
N MET A 132 -2.92 0.74 -12.16
CA MET A 132 -3.51 0.21 -13.39
C MET A 132 -2.89 -1.11 -13.83
N ARG A 133 -1.56 -1.26 -13.74
CA ARG A 133 -0.87 -2.49 -14.13
C ARG A 133 -1.03 -3.63 -13.13
N ARG A 134 -1.49 -3.34 -11.91
CA ARG A 134 -1.76 -4.35 -10.88
C ARG A 134 -3.24 -4.73 -10.80
N HIS A 135 -4.15 -3.79 -11.09
CA HIS A 135 -5.59 -3.99 -10.96
C HIS A 135 -6.06 -5.30 -11.61
N GLU A 136 -6.82 -6.10 -10.87
CA GLU A 136 -7.32 -7.45 -11.25
C GLU A 136 -6.25 -8.52 -11.57
N LEU A 137 -4.97 -8.17 -11.56
CA LEU A 137 -3.86 -9.12 -11.75
C LEU A 137 -3.20 -9.47 -10.41
N ARG A 138 -2.98 -8.47 -9.56
CA ARG A 138 -2.35 -8.59 -8.23
C ARG A 138 -2.84 -7.52 -7.29
N SER A 139 -2.96 -7.87 -6.02
CA SER A 139 -3.57 -6.99 -5.02
C SER A 139 -2.67 -5.85 -4.59
N THR A 140 -3.29 -4.69 -4.39
CA THR A 140 -2.71 -3.50 -3.79
C THR A 140 -3.50 -3.13 -2.54
N MET A 141 -2.79 -2.88 -1.44
CA MET A 141 -3.37 -2.37 -0.20
C MET A 141 -2.87 -0.96 0.04
N MET A 142 -3.77 -0.02 0.32
CA MET A 142 -3.41 1.38 0.54
C MET A 142 -3.91 1.92 1.88
N THR A 143 -3.24 2.93 2.43
CA THR A 143 -3.78 3.73 3.53
C THR A 143 -3.95 5.19 3.10
N SER A 144 -4.98 5.85 3.64
CA SER A 144 -5.25 7.26 3.38
C SER A 144 -5.68 8.01 4.63
N ASN A 145 -5.14 9.21 4.78
CA ASN A 145 -5.57 10.21 5.76
C ASN A 145 -6.63 11.17 5.20
N ARG A 146 -7.02 11.00 3.93
CA ARG A 146 -8.02 11.80 3.24
C ARG A 146 -9.11 10.91 2.63
N PRO A 147 -10.36 11.38 2.52
CA PRO A 147 -11.38 10.73 1.71
C PRO A 147 -10.90 10.48 0.26
N LEU A 148 -11.45 9.45 -0.39
CA LEU A 148 -11.07 9.09 -1.77
C LEU A 148 -11.39 10.21 -2.79
N GLU A 149 -12.50 10.91 -2.59
CA GLU A 149 -12.91 12.07 -3.40
C GLU A 149 -11.87 13.21 -3.43
N ASP A 150 -11.00 13.29 -2.41
CA ASP A 150 -9.92 14.29 -2.36
C ASP A 150 -8.65 13.85 -3.10
N TRP A 151 -8.58 12.60 -3.58
CA TRP A 151 -7.36 12.08 -4.21
C TRP A 151 -7.01 12.79 -5.51
N GLY A 152 -8.00 13.23 -6.29
CA GLY A 152 -7.76 14.01 -7.52
C GLY A 152 -6.92 15.27 -7.25
N LYS A 153 -7.20 15.97 -6.14
CA LYS A 153 -6.44 17.16 -5.71
C LYS A 153 -5.02 16.83 -5.24
N LEU A 154 -4.81 15.63 -4.70
CA LEU A 154 -3.52 15.20 -4.12
C LEU A 154 -2.54 14.68 -5.18
N ILE A 155 -3.08 14.03 -6.20
CA ILE A 155 -2.33 13.37 -7.28
C ILE A 155 -2.00 14.38 -8.40
N GLY A 156 -2.71 15.52 -8.42
CA GLY A 156 -2.69 16.50 -9.51
C GLY A 156 -3.47 15.92 -10.70
N ASP A 157 -4.30 16.74 -11.35
CA ASP A 157 -5.21 16.30 -12.44
C ASP A 157 -4.48 15.44 -13.48
N VAL A 158 -4.53 14.13 -13.29
CA VAL A 158 -4.42 13.16 -14.36
C VAL A 158 -5.84 13.04 -14.88
N PRO A 159 -6.15 13.46 -16.12
CA PRO A 159 -7.49 13.30 -16.68
C PRO A 159 -7.76 11.80 -16.88
N SER A 160 -8.21 11.14 -15.81
CA SER A 160 -8.48 9.71 -15.77
C SER A 160 -9.14 9.34 -14.43
N ALA A 161 -10.40 9.72 -14.23
CA ALA A 161 -11.27 9.07 -13.24
C ALA A 161 -12.75 9.42 -13.45
N THR A 162 -13.31 9.10 -14.62
CA THR A 162 -14.75 8.80 -14.76
C THR A 162 -14.91 7.69 -15.78
N ALA A 163 -15.31 6.51 -15.30
CA ALA A 163 -16.02 5.50 -16.06
C ALA A 163 -17.32 5.21 -15.30
#